data_AF-A0A2A1ZPG5-F1
#
_entry.id   AF-A0A2A1ZPG5-F1
#
_cell.length_a   1.000
_cell.length_b   1.000
_cell.length_c   1.000
_cell.angle_alpha   90.00
_cell.angle_beta   90.00
_cell.angle_gamma   90.00
#
_symmetry.space_group_name_H-M   'P 1'
#
loop_
_entity.id
_entity.type
_entity.pdbx_description
1 polymer ?
#
loop_
_entity_poly.entity_id
_entity_poly.type
_entity_poly.pdbx_seq_one_letter_code
_entity_poly.pdbx_strand_id
1 'polypeptide(L)'
;MNLRNLAIYIDEIRKAKKITREDFLFEVVSLRQYKRYLYGESEIPFNIVISLARRVDIEPLNLLYDFEQEIKKETKTINSLFYHVANYDFEKVEDLLKVINKDAFLSERNEIYYKYTVITYDYFTRKNSGVQTASLYASLIDYPKILNFSIIDSVDMFVLSNLIDFVSKEEQADIVEKIKSLLDNDSKVIAGNIDYTYPRLITKLGKYYGMNNMFDEVIEVCHKGISNAMDSKNLYCLEYFYYYLAIAYFRLENYSLRDKYIFLTYSAVNTRNDQKMFNKFNTLIEKDFDIKYDRFMNEYNIKHF
;
A
#
# COMPACT_ATOMS: atom_id res chain seq x y z
N MET A 1 -7.82 -17.33 -1.48
CA MET A 1 -7.50 -17.80 -2.84
C MET A 1 -8.80 -18.04 -3.59
N ASN A 2 -9.04 -17.33 -4.69
CA ASN A 2 -10.27 -17.48 -5.48
C ASN A 2 -10.09 -18.65 -6.46
N LEU A 3 -10.82 -19.75 -6.25
CA LEU A 3 -10.69 -20.96 -7.07
C LEU A 3 -11.11 -20.75 -8.54
N ARG A 4 -11.95 -19.74 -8.83
CA ARG A 4 -12.26 -19.34 -10.21
C ARG A 4 -11.02 -18.79 -10.91
N ASN A 5 -10.28 -17.90 -10.26
CA ASN A 5 -9.07 -17.31 -10.84
C ASN A 5 -7.99 -18.38 -11.04
N LEU A 6 -7.90 -19.34 -10.12
CA LEU A 6 -7.05 -20.52 -10.30
C LEU A 6 -7.50 -21.38 -11.50
N ALA A 7 -8.81 -21.58 -11.70
CA ALA A 7 -9.33 -22.30 -12.87
C ALA A 7 -9.04 -21.57 -14.18
N ILE A 8 -9.20 -20.24 -14.21
CA ILE A 8 -8.84 -19.40 -15.37
C ILE A 8 -7.34 -19.54 -15.65
N TYR A 9 -6.50 -19.49 -14.63
CA TYR A 9 -5.06 -19.67 -14.76
C TYR A 9 -4.68 -21.04 -15.32
N ILE A 10 -5.30 -22.13 -14.85
CA ILE A 10 -5.09 -23.46 -15.45
C ILE A 10 -5.55 -23.48 -16.92
N ASP A 11 -6.65 -22.79 -17.30
CA ASP A 11 -7.07 -22.70 -18.71
C ASP A 11 -6.03 -22.00 -19.58
N GLU A 12 -5.33 -20.99 -19.06
CA GLU A 12 -4.22 -20.33 -19.77
C GLU A 12 -3.03 -21.27 -19.96
N ILE A 13 -2.67 -22.05 -18.92
CA ILE A 13 -1.63 -23.10 -19.04
C ILE A 13 -2.04 -24.14 -20.10
N ARG A 14 -3.30 -24.57 -20.09
CA ARG A 14 -3.85 -25.49 -21.10
C ARG A 14 -3.69 -24.92 -22.51
N LYS A 15 -4.06 -23.65 -22.72
CA LYS A 15 -3.89 -22.97 -24.02
C LYS A 15 -2.42 -22.94 -24.43
N ALA A 16 -1.52 -22.60 -23.52
CA ALA A 16 -0.07 -22.56 -23.77
C ALA A 16 0.50 -23.93 -24.15
N LYS A 17 0.03 -25.01 -23.50
CA LYS A 17 0.36 -26.41 -23.83
C LYS A 17 -0.40 -26.95 -25.06
N LYS A 18 -1.25 -26.14 -25.70
CA LYS A 18 -2.07 -26.50 -26.88
C LYS A 18 -2.97 -27.73 -26.66
N ILE A 19 -3.44 -27.94 -25.44
CA ILE A 19 -4.36 -29.04 -25.11
C ILE A 19 -5.79 -28.59 -25.46
N THR A 20 -6.55 -29.43 -26.16
CA THR A 20 -7.96 -29.13 -26.50
C THR A 20 -8.82 -29.08 -25.24
N ARG A 21 -9.98 -28.40 -25.28
CA ARG A 21 -10.88 -28.37 -24.11
C ARG A 21 -11.49 -29.74 -23.85
N GLU A 22 -11.75 -30.48 -24.91
CA GLU A 22 -12.28 -31.83 -24.88
C GLU A 22 -11.33 -32.75 -24.12
N ASP A 23 -10.05 -32.78 -24.50
CA ASP A 23 -9.03 -33.62 -23.85
C ASP A 23 -8.75 -33.19 -22.41
N PHE A 24 -8.73 -31.88 -22.16
CA PHE A 24 -8.48 -31.33 -20.85
C PHE A 24 -9.58 -31.66 -19.84
N LEU A 25 -10.83 -31.70 -20.28
CA LEU A 25 -12.00 -31.90 -19.42
C LEU A 25 -12.48 -33.35 -19.37
N PHE A 26 -11.96 -34.23 -20.24
CA PHE A 26 -12.35 -35.62 -20.36
C PHE A 26 -12.35 -36.33 -19.01
N GLU A 27 -13.47 -36.96 -18.65
CA GLU A 27 -13.70 -37.67 -17.36
C GLU A 27 -13.48 -36.83 -16.09
N VAL A 28 -13.27 -35.52 -16.20
CA VAL A 28 -13.14 -34.61 -15.05
C VAL A 28 -14.43 -33.86 -14.82
N VAL A 29 -14.93 -33.15 -15.84
CA VAL A 29 -16.15 -32.35 -15.74
C VAL A 29 -16.72 -32.05 -17.13
N SER A 30 -18.03 -31.84 -17.25
CA SER A 30 -18.62 -31.44 -18.54
C SER A 30 -18.17 -30.03 -18.97
N LEU A 31 -18.09 -29.80 -20.28
CA LEU A 31 -17.76 -28.49 -20.85
C LEU A 31 -18.71 -27.38 -20.36
N ARG A 32 -20.00 -27.69 -20.22
CA ARG A 32 -21.00 -26.75 -19.71
C ARG A 32 -20.68 -26.36 -18.27
N GLN A 33 -20.42 -27.33 -17.40
CA GLN A 33 -20.14 -27.06 -16.00
C GLN A 33 -18.79 -26.34 -15.82
N TYR A 34 -17.78 -26.67 -16.63
CA TYR A 34 -16.51 -25.94 -16.64
C TYR A 34 -16.68 -24.47 -17.03
N LYS A 35 -17.49 -24.16 -18.04
CA LYS A 35 -17.83 -22.76 -18.39
C LYS A 35 -18.50 -22.03 -17.22
N ARG A 36 -19.42 -22.68 -16.51
CA ARG A 36 -20.05 -22.11 -15.31
C ARG A 36 -19.04 -21.76 -14.23
N TYR A 37 -18.02 -22.61 -14.03
CA TYR A 37 -16.91 -22.29 -13.13
C TYR A 37 -16.13 -21.05 -13.58
N LEU A 38 -15.76 -20.98 -14.86
CA LEU A 38 -15.01 -19.84 -15.40
C LEU A 38 -15.79 -18.51 -15.34
N TYR A 39 -17.12 -18.56 -15.53
CA TYR A 39 -18.00 -17.40 -15.43
C TYR A 39 -18.41 -17.05 -13.99
N GLY A 40 -18.09 -17.89 -13.00
CA GLY A 40 -18.50 -17.68 -11.61
C GLY A 40 -19.97 -18.00 -11.33
N GLU A 41 -20.66 -18.70 -12.24
CA GLU A 41 -22.03 -19.18 -12.04
C GLU A 41 -22.10 -20.42 -11.12
N SER A 42 -20.95 -21.01 -10.79
CA SER A 42 -20.82 -22.13 -9.85
C SER A 42 -19.44 -22.12 -9.23
N GLU A 43 -19.36 -22.54 -7.97
CA GLU A 43 -18.08 -22.77 -7.29
C GLU A 43 -17.41 -24.05 -7.81
N ILE A 44 -16.13 -23.97 -8.14
CA ILE A 44 -15.35 -25.13 -8.58
C ILE A 44 -14.85 -25.91 -7.36
N PRO A 45 -15.17 -27.21 -7.25
CA PRO A 45 -14.62 -28.04 -6.17
C PRO A 45 -13.10 -28.19 -6.29
N PHE A 46 -12.37 -28.17 -5.18
CA PHE A 46 -10.91 -28.24 -5.18
C PHE A 46 -10.36 -29.55 -5.78
N ASN A 47 -11.06 -30.67 -5.63
CA ASN A 47 -10.68 -31.93 -6.28
C ASN A 47 -10.75 -31.85 -7.82
N ILE A 48 -11.65 -31.03 -8.38
CA ILE A 48 -11.68 -30.76 -9.83
C ILE A 48 -10.42 -29.99 -10.24
N VAL A 49 -10.02 -28.97 -9.47
CA VAL A 49 -8.77 -28.23 -9.69
C VAL A 49 -7.56 -29.18 -9.71
N ILE A 50 -7.47 -30.10 -8.75
CA ILE A 50 -6.41 -31.12 -8.70
C ILE A 50 -6.40 -31.98 -9.97
N SER A 51 -7.58 -32.46 -10.40
CA SER A 51 -7.69 -33.28 -11.61
C SER A 51 -7.28 -32.51 -12.87
N LEU A 52 -7.67 -31.23 -12.97
CA LEU A 52 -7.29 -30.36 -14.08
C LEU A 52 -5.78 -30.05 -14.07
N ALA A 53 -5.16 -29.84 -12.91
CA ALA A 53 -3.71 -29.65 -12.79
C ALA A 53 -2.94 -30.85 -13.36
N ARG A 54 -3.38 -32.07 -13.03
CA ARG A 54 -2.81 -33.31 -13.57
C ARG A 54 -2.99 -33.43 -15.09
N ARG A 55 -4.09 -32.92 -15.65
CA ARG A 55 -4.35 -32.92 -17.11
C ARG A 55 -3.39 -32.00 -17.87
N VAL A 56 -2.88 -30.95 -17.22
CA VAL A 56 -1.81 -30.11 -17.78
C VAL A 56 -0.43 -30.58 -17.33
N ASP A 57 -0.29 -31.79 -16.77
CA ASP A 57 1.00 -32.35 -16.31
C ASP A 57 1.73 -31.43 -15.31
N ILE A 58 0.98 -30.94 -14.32
CA ILE A 58 1.51 -30.14 -13.21
C ILE A 58 1.04 -30.75 -11.90
N GLU A 59 1.97 -30.92 -10.96
CA GLU A 59 1.65 -31.31 -9.59
C GLU A 59 0.81 -30.20 -8.91
N PRO A 60 -0.32 -30.51 -8.25
CA PRO A 60 -1.21 -29.49 -7.69
C PRO A 60 -0.52 -28.48 -6.76
N LEU A 61 0.46 -28.92 -5.96
CA LEU A 61 1.20 -28.01 -5.08
C LEU A 61 2.07 -27.02 -5.88
N ASN A 62 2.72 -27.48 -6.94
CA ASN A 62 3.51 -26.62 -7.83
C ASN A 62 2.60 -25.62 -8.56
N LEU A 63 1.41 -26.03 -9.00
CA LEU A 63 0.43 -25.12 -9.58
C LEU A 63 0.04 -23.99 -8.61
N LEU A 64 -0.24 -24.33 -7.34
CA LEU A 64 -0.59 -23.33 -6.34
C LEU A 64 0.58 -22.38 -6.09
N TYR A 65 1.80 -22.90 -6.02
CA TYR A 65 2.99 -22.08 -5.87
C TYR A 65 3.18 -21.13 -7.05
N ASP A 66 3.08 -21.63 -8.29
CA ASP A 66 3.20 -20.82 -9.51
C ASP A 66 2.12 -19.75 -9.57
N PHE A 67 0.88 -20.08 -9.21
CA PHE A 67 -0.22 -19.13 -9.14
C PHE A 67 0.05 -18.00 -8.13
N GLU A 68 0.56 -18.33 -6.94
CA GLU A 68 0.97 -17.34 -5.94
C GLU A 68 2.14 -16.46 -6.44
N GLN A 69 3.06 -17.00 -7.25
CA GLN A 69 4.12 -16.19 -7.87
C GLN A 69 3.57 -15.21 -8.91
N GLU A 70 2.55 -15.61 -9.70
CA GLU A 70 1.89 -14.69 -10.62
C GLU A 70 1.12 -13.59 -9.88
N ILE A 71 0.43 -13.91 -8.78
CA ILE A 71 -0.18 -12.89 -7.90
C ILE A 71 0.88 -11.93 -7.38
N LYS A 72 2.06 -12.42 -6.96
CA LYS A 72 3.16 -11.54 -6.50
C LYS A 72 3.69 -10.65 -7.62
N LYS A 73 3.79 -11.13 -8.86
CA LYS A 73 4.17 -10.30 -10.02
C LYS A 73 3.14 -9.19 -10.26
N GLU A 74 1.85 -9.54 -10.20
CA GLU A 74 0.76 -8.57 -10.29
C GLU A 74 0.85 -7.51 -9.17
N THR A 75 1.07 -7.91 -7.93
CA THR A 75 1.28 -7.00 -6.80
C THR A 75 2.47 -6.08 -7.02
N LYS A 76 3.60 -6.58 -7.56
CA LYS A 76 4.77 -5.75 -7.89
C LYS A 76 4.45 -4.69 -8.94
N THR A 77 3.68 -5.03 -9.97
CA THR A 77 3.24 -4.08 -11.00
C THR A 77 2.38 -2.97 -10.39
N ILE A 78 1.44 -3.32 -9.51
CA ILE A 78 0.58 -2.34 -8.83
C ILE A 78 1.38 -1.47 -7.85
N ASN A 79 2.34 -2.05 -7.12
CA ASN A 79 3.26 -1.29 -6.28
C ASN A 79 4.07 -0.27 -7.08
N SER A 80 4.53 -0.65 -8.28
CA SER A 80 5.22 0.27 -9.20
C SER A 80 4.29 1.41 -9.64
N LEU A 81 3.05 1.10 -10.02
CA LEU A 81 2.04 2.10 -10.36
C LEU A 81 1.82 3.07 -9.20
N PHE A 82 1.58 2.55 -7.99
CA PHE A 82 1.37 3.36 -6.80
C PHE A 82 2.58 4.25 -6.48
N TYR A 83 3.80 3.70 -6.59
CA TYR A 83 5.03 4.47 -6.40
C TYR A 83 5.10 5.68 -7.34
N HIS A 84 4.79 5.50 -8.63
CA HIS A 84 4.80 6.61 -9.59
C HIS A 84 3.69 7.63 -9.32
N VAL A 85 2.49 7.18 -8.92
CA VAL A 85 1.40 8.08 -8.49
C VAL A 85 1.83 8.91 -7.27
N ALA A 86 2.40 8.27 -6.25
CA ALA A 86 2.84 8.94 -5.02
C ALA A 86 3.95 9.98 -5.26
N ASN A 87 4.75 9.80 -6.30
CA ASN A 87 5.86 10.70 -6.68
C ASN A 87 5.50 11.67 -7.82
N TYR A 88 4.22 11.76 -8.21
CA TYR A 88 3.75 12.63 -9.30
C TYR A 88 4.47 12.39 -10.64
N ASP A 89 4.90 11.15 -10.89
CA ASP A 89 5.55 10.71 -12.13
C ASP A 89 4.50 10.21 -13.13
N PHE A 90 3.63 11.12 -13.56
CA PHE A 90 2.41 10.78 -14.29
C PHE A 90 2.65 10.22 -15.70
N GLU A 91 3.80 10.49 -16.30
CA GLU A 91 4.19 9.88 -17.58
C GLU A 91 4.28 8.36 -17.44
N LYS A 92 5.00 7.87 -16.43
CA LYS A 92 5.10 6.43 -16.17
C LYS A 92 3.80 5.81 -15.67
N VAL A 93 2.97 6.58 -14.97
CA VAL A 93 1.62 6.14 -14.59
C VAL A 93 0.81 5.80 -15.83
N GLU A 94 0.75 6.70 -16.82
CA GLU A 94 0.02 6.48 -18.06
C GLU A 94 0.56 5.29 -18.85
N ASP A 95 1.88 5.07 -18.87
CA ASP A 95 2.47 3.89 -19.52
C ASP A 95 2.09 2.58 -18.82
N LEU A 96 2.11 2.54 -17.49
CA LEU A 96 1.67 1.36 -16.73
C LEU A 96 0.17 1.09 -16.90
N LEU A 97 -0.66 2.15 -16.95
CA LEU A 97 -2.11 2.02 -17.16
C LEU A 97 -2.49 1.41 -18.52
N LYS A 98 -1.64 1.53 -19.54
CA LYS A 98 -1.83 0.90 -20.86
C LYS A 98 -1.55 -0.61 -20.84
N VAL A 99 -0.64 -1.05 -19.98
CA VAL A 99 -0.17 -2.45 -19.94
C VAL A 99 -0.96 -3.30 -18.96
N ILE A 100 -1.48 -2.69 -17.88
CA ILE A 100 -2.28 -3.41 -16.89
C ILE A 100 -3.63 -3.81 -17.49
N ASN A 101 -3.89 -5.12 -17.57
CA ASN A 101 -5.18 -5.65 -17.99
C ASN A 101 -6.18 -5.62 -16.83
N LYS A 102 -7.14 -4.70 -16.90
CA LYS A 102 -8.11 -4.44 -15.83
C LYS A 102 -9.11 -5.58 -15.61
N ASP A 103 -9.32 -6.43 -16.61
CA ASP A 103 -10.31 -7.50 -16.59
C ASP A 103 -9.73 -8.87 -16.19
N ALA A 104 -8.42 -8.92 -15.87
CA ALA A 104 -7.68 -10.17 -15.70
C ALA A 104 -6.91 -10.26 -14.37
N PHE A 105 -7.35 -9.57 -13.32
CA PHE A 105 -6.72 -9.66 -12.01
C PHE A 105 -6.83 -11.07 -11.42
N LEU A 106 -5.71 -11.64 -11.01
CA LEU A 106 -5.67 -12.95 -10.33
C LEU A 106 -6.07 -12.84 -8.86
N SER A 107 -5.88 -11.66 -8.26
CA SER A 107 -6.25 -11.37 -6.88
C SER A 107 -7.24 -10.21 -6.79
N GLU A 108 -8.36 -10.44 -6.13
CA GLU A 108 -9.35 -9.40 -5.81
C GLU A 108 -8.73 -8.28 -4.95
N ARG A 109 -7.79 -8.63 -4.06
CA ARG A 109 -7.08 -7.62 -3.25
C ARG A 109 -6.18 -6.73 -4.11
N ASN A 110 -5.55 -7.29 -5.14
CA ASN A 110 -4.78 -6.52 -6.11
C ASN A 110 -5.69 -5.63 -6.95
N GLU A 111 -6.88 -6.10 -7.31
CA GLU A 111 -7.89 -5.27 -8.00
C GLU A 111 -8.32 -4.07 -7.16
N ILE A 112 -8.62 -4.26 -5.87
CA ILE A 112 -8.96 -3.17 -4.94
C ILE A 112 -7.78 -2.18 -4.83
N TYR A 113 -6.57 -2.69 -4.67
CA TYR A 113 -5.37 -1.85 -4.56
C TYR A 113 -5.09 -1.06 -5.85
N TYR A 114 -5.31 -1.66 -7.01
CA TYR A 114 -5.27 -0.98 -8.30
C TYR A 114 -6.31 0.13 -8.39
N LYS A 115 -7.59 -0.15 -8.06
CA LYS A 115 -8.67 0.84 -8.07
C LYS A 115 -8.36 2.02 -7.16
N TYR A 116 -7.92 1.75 -5.94
CA TYR A 116 -7.44 2.77 -5.01
C TYR A 116 -6.34 3.65 -5.65
N THR A 117 -5.35 3.02 -6.29
CA THR A 117 -4.23 3.73 -6.91
C THR A 117 -4.71 4.63 -8.05
N VAL A 118 -5.65 4.17 -8.88
CA VAL A 118 -6.26 4.96 -9.95
C VAL A 118 -7.07 6.14 -9.40
N ILE A 119 -7.89 5.93 -8.36
CA ILE A 119 -8.64 7.01 -7.70
C ILE A 119 -7.68 8.09 -7.18
N THR A 120 -6.55 7.68 -6.62
CA THR A 120 -5.51 8.59 -6.12
C THR A 120 -4.89 9.40 -7.24
N TYR A 121 -4.58 8.75 -8.37
CA TYR A 121 -4.09 9.41 -9.57
C TYR A 121 -5.09 10.42 -10.13
N ASP A 122 -6.36 10.04 -10.20
CA ASP A 122 -7.44 10.91 -10.69
C ASP A 122 -7.65 12.11 -9.77
N TYR A 123 -7.47 11.96 -8.46
CA TYR A 123 -7.45 13.09 -7.53
C TYR A 123 -6.28 14.04 -7.81
N PHE A 124 -5.05 13.53 -7.94
CA PHE A 124 -3.87 14.37 -8.19
C PHE A 124 -3.89 15.06 -9.56
N THR A 125 -4.54 14.45 -10.55
CA THR A 125 -4.77 15.05 -11.88
C THR A 125 -6.06 15.88 -11.97
N ARG A 126 -6.73 16.11 -10.83
CA ARG A 126 -7.94 16.93 -10.71
C ARG A 126 -9.15 16.41 -11.51
N LYS A 127 -9.17 15.13 -11.86
CA LYS A 127 -10.33 14.46 -12.44
C LYS A 127 -11.40 14.19 -11.38
N ASN A 128 -10.98 13.91 -10.15
CA ASN A 128 -11.86 13.76 -8.98
C ASN A 128 -11.67 14.91 -7.99
N SER A 129 -12.76 15.39 -7.41
CA SER A 129 -12.74 16.26 -6.23
C SER A 129 -12.46 15.46 -4.95
N GLY A 130 -12.06 16.13 -3.86
CA GLY A 130 -11.83 15.46 -2.57
C GLY A 130 -13.07 14.72 -2.05
N VAL A 131 -14.27 15.28 -2.25
CA VAL A 131 -15.54 14.63 -1.85
C VAL A 131 -15.81 13.36 -2.66
N GLN A 132 -15.56 13.41 -3.99
CA GLN A 132 -15.70 12.23 -4.85
C GLN A 132 -14.66 11.16 -4.47
N THR A 133 -13.41 11.56 -4.23
CA THR A 133 -12.35 10.66 -3.78
C THR A 133 -12.72 9.98 -2.45
N ALA A 134 -13.24 10.72 -1.48
CA ALA A 134 -13.73 10.16 -0.22
C ALA A 134 -14.81 9.09 -0.46
N SER A 135 -15.81 9.40 -1.29
CA SER A 135 -16.90 8.47 -1.60
C SER A 135 -16.40 7.21 -2.31
N LEU A 136 -15.42 7.33 -3.21
CA LEU A 136 -14.85 6.20 -3.94
C LEU A 136 -13.96 5.32 -3.05
N TYR A 137 -13.18 5.92 -2.14
CA TYR A 137 -12.45 5.15 -1.14
C TYR A 137 -13.39 4.45 -0.17
N ALA A 138 -14.42 5.14 0.32
CA ALA A 138 -15.40 4.57 1.23
C ALA A 138 -16.09 3.33 0.64
N SER A 139 -16.44 3.37 -0.66
CA SER A 139 -17.06 2.23 -1.35
C SER A 139 -16.10 1.06 -1.59
N LEU A 140 -14.79 1.30 -1.71
CA LEU A 140 -13.80 0.22 -1.89
C LEU A 140 -13.63 -0.67 -0.67
N ILE A 141 -13.92 -0.16 0.53
CA ILE A 141 -13.66 -0.85 1.81
C ILE A 141 -14.91 -0.98 2.68
N ASP A 142 -16.10 -0.80 2.11
CA ASP A 142 -17.37 -0.84 2.85
C ASP A 142 -17.41 0.08 4.09
N TYR A 143 -16.88 1.31 3.98
CA TYR A 143 -16.94 2.29 5.06
C TYR A 143 -18.39 2.77 5.28
N PRO A 144 -18.85 2.94 6.53
CA PRO A 144 -18.11 2.84 7.80
C PRO A 144 -18.12 1.44 8.45
N LYS A 145 -18.70 0.41 7.81
CA LYS A 145 -18.85 -0.92 8.44
C LYS A 145 -17.51 -1.54 8.84
N ILE A 146 -16.48 -1.28 8.05
CA ILE A 146 -15.12 -1.77 8.31
C ILE A 146 -14.55 -1.35 9.67
N LEU A 147 -15.00 -0.23 10.25
CA LEU A 147 -14.58 0.19 11.59
C LEU A 147 -14.95 -0.84 12.66
N ASN A 148 -16.01 -1.63 12.43
CA ASN A 148 -16.47 -2.66 13.37
C ASN A 148 -15.79 -4.02 13.16
N PHE A 149 -14.97 -4.21 12.13
CA PHE A 149 -14.36 -5.51 11.84
C PHE A 149 -13.21 -5.81 12.79
N SER A 150 -13.20 -6.97 13.44
CA SER A 150 -12.12 -7.34 14.37
C SER A 150 -10.80 -7.60 13.67
N ILE A 151 -10.84 -7.99 12.40
CA ILE A 151 -9.69 -8.30 11.56
C ILE A 151 -9.83 -7.53 10.25
N ILE A 152 -8.74 -6.88 9.82
CA ILE A 152 -8.67 -6.12 8.57
C ILE A 152 -7.40 -6.51 7.83
N ASP A 153 -7.44 -6.59 6.50
CA ASP A 153 -6.24 -6.85 5.71
C ASP A 153 -5.45 -5.58 5.38
N SER A 154 -4.22 -5.76 4.89
CA SER A 154 -3.30 -4.65 4.64
C SER A 154 -3.74 -3.66 3.56
N VAL A 155 -4.50 -4.09 2.54
CA VAL A 155 -5.01 -3.19 1.48
C VAL A 155 -6.15 -2.34 2.05
N ASP A 156 -7.07 -2.93 2.80
CA ASP A 156 -8.19 -2.20 3.40
C ASP A 156 -7.67 -1.16 4.39
N MET A 157 -6.74 -1.57 5.24
CA MET A 157 -6.06 -0.68 6.18
C MET A 157 -5.33 0.46 5.47
N PHE A 158 -4.73 0.18 4.32
CA PHE A 158 -4.07 1.20 3.50
C PHE A 158 -5.06 2.23 2.95
N VAL A 159 -6.18 1.79 2.37
CA VAL A 159 -7.23 2.68 1.86
C VAL A 159 -7.83 3.50 3.01
N LEU A 160 -8.17 2.84 4.12
CA LEU A 160 -8.74 3.47 5.31
C LEU A 160 -7.84 4.60 5.84
N SER A 161 -6.52 4.38 5.87
CA SER A 161 -5.57 5.40 6.32
C SER A 161 -5.46 6.61 5.40
N ASN A 162 -5.73 6.44 4.10
CA ASN A 162 -5.74 7.56 3.16
C ASN A 162 -7.07 8.30 3.17
N LEU A 163 -8.18 7.63 3.52
CA LEU A 163 -9.50 8.25 3.70
C LEU A 163 -9.49 9.36 4.75
N ILE A 164 -8.61 9.28 5.77
CA ILE A 164 -8.41 10.32 6.80
C ILE A 164 -8.28 11.73 6.21
N ASP A 165 -7.57 11.87 5.08
CA ASP A 165 -7.31 13.20 4.48
C ASP A 165 -8.56 13.84 3.85
N PHE A 166 -9.69 13.11 3.76
CA PHE A 166 -10.87 13.54 3.01
C PHE A 166 -12.18 13.56 3.81
N VAL A 167 -12.16 13.09 5.06
CA VAL A 167 -13.36 12.98 5.92
C VAL A 167 -13.40 14.07 7.00
N SER A 168 -14.54 14.18 7.67
CA SER A 168 -14.75 15.13 8.78
C SER A 168 -13.81 14.85 9.97
N LYS A 169 -13.65 15.81 10.89
CA LYS A 169 -12.76 15.63 12.05
C LYS A 169 -13.22 14.51 12.96
N GLU A 170 -14.52 14.36 13.11
CA GLU A 170 -15.15 13.30 13.89
C GLU A 170 -14.81 11.92 13.28
N GLU A 171 -14.99 11.77 11.97
CA GLU A 171 -14.64 10.54 11.26
C GLU A 171 -13.13 10.25 11.26
N GLN A 172 -12.29 11.30 11.20
CA GLN A 172 -10.84 11.13 11.31
C GLN A 172 -10.47 10.48 12.65
N ALA A 173 -11.11 10.92 13.75
CA ALA A 173 -10.86 10.35 15.08
C ALA A 173 -11.24 8.87 15.14
N ASP A 174 -12.42 8.50 14.61
CA ASP A 174 -12.88 7.11 14.56
C ASP A 174 -11.92 6.21 13.76
N ILE A 175 -11.44 6.69 12.62
CA ILE A 175 -10.46 5.97 11.79
C ILE A 175 -9.12 5.82 12.52
N VAL A 176 -8.64 6.88 13.18
CA VAL A 176 -7.37 6.87 13.92
C VAL A 176 -7.43 5.91 15.10
N GLU A 177 -8.53 5.91 15.86
CA GLU A 177 -8.75 4.95 16.95
C GLU A 177 -8.75 3.52 16.41
N LYS A 178 -9.42 3.29 15.27
CA LYS A 178 -9.42 1.99 14.62
C LYS A 178 -8.02 1.54 14.26
N ILE A 179 -7.23 2.38 13.57
CA ILE A 179 -5.86 2.06 13.16
C ILE A 179 -4.99 1.78 14.39
N LYS A 180 -5.08 2.62 15.44
CA LYS A 180 -4.32 2.44 16.68
C LYS A 180 -4.61 1.09 17.32
N SER A 181 -5.89 0.72 17.43
CA SER A 181 -6.32 -0.57 18.01
C SER A 181 -5.78 -1.80 17.27
N LEU A 182 -5.46 -1.65 15.99
CA LEU A 182 -4.91 -2.71 15.14
C LEU A 182 -3.38 -2.76 15.22
N LEU A 183 -2.72 -1.60 15.31
CA LEU A 183 -1.27 -1.52 15.50
C LEU A 183 -0.83 -2.02 16.88
N ASP A 184 -1.66 -1.84 17.91
CA ASP A 184 -1.37 -2.34 19.25
C ASP A 184 -1.61 -3.87 19.36
N ASN A 185 -2.10 -4.53 18.30
CA ASN A 185 -2.35 -5.97 18.30
C ASN A 185 -2.12 -6.61 16.92
N ASP A 186 -0.88 -7.08 16.70
CA ASP A 186 -0.43 -7.72 15.44
C ASP A 186 -1.31 -8.89 14.98
N SER A 187 -2.02 -9.57 15.89
CA SER A 187 -2.92 -10.69 15.53
C SER A 187 -4.20 -10.26 14.79
N LYS A 188 -4.50 -8.95 14.76
CA LYS A 188 -5.72 -8.39 14.15
C LYS A 188 -5.51 -7.87 12.73
N VAL A 189 -4.27 -7.88 12.23
CA VAL A 189 -3.97 -7.46 10.86
C VAL A 189 -3.52 -8.67 10.06
N ILE A 190 -4.27 -9.00 9.00
CA ILE A 190 -3.81 -10.03 8.07
C ILE A 190 -2.73 -9.39 7.20
N ALA A 191 -1.47 -9.69 7.52
CA ALA A 191 -0.32 -9.25 6.76
C ALA A 191 -0.43 -9.74 5.30
N GLY A 192 -0.65 -8.81 4.37
CA GLY A 192 -0.46 -9.04 2.94
C GLY A 192 0.97 -8.70 2.51
N ASN A 193 1.33 -8.98 1.25
CA ASN A 193 2.65 -8.69 0.65
C ASN A 193 2.89 -7.18 0.38
N ILE A 194 2.40 -6.28 1.24
CA ILE A 194 2.55 -4.83 1.07
C ILE A 194 3.50 -4.32 2.14
N ASP A 195 4.79 -4.38 1.81
CA ASP A 195 5.91 -3.98 2.69
C ASP A 195 5.85 -2.49 3.10
N TYR A 196 4.98 -1.70 2.46
CA TYR A 196 4.84 -0.26 2.66
C TYR A 196 3.65 0.14 3.54
N THR A 197 2.78 -0.80 3.92
CA THR A 197 1.55 -0.47 4.66
C THR A 197 1.90 0.12 6.02
N TYR A 198 2.67 -0.60 6.85
CA TYR A 198 2.96 -0.15 8.21
C TYR A 198 3.65 1.23 8.26
N PRO A 199 4.77 1.49 7.55
CA PRO A 199 5.39 2.82 7.59
C PRO A 199 4.44 3.93 7.12
N ARG A 200 3.59 3.65 6.11
CA ARG A 200 2.60 4.62 5.64
C ARG A 200 1.55 4.94 6.71
N LEU A 201 1.05 3.94 7.43
CA LEU A 201 0.11 4.16 8.55
C LEU A 201 0.71 5.07 9.60
N ILE A 202 1.96 4.80 10.00
CA ILE A 202 2.68 5.64 10.96
C ILE A 202 2.80 7.07 10.45
N THR A 203 3.11 7.30 9.16
CA THR A 203 3.13 8.68 8.63
C THR A 203 1.77 9.37 8.69
N LYS A 204 0.67 8.65 8.44
CA LYS A 204 -0.68 9.20 8.51
C LYS A 204 -1.08 9.56 9.93
N LEU A 205 -0.76 8.69 10.89
CA LEU A 205 -0.96 8.96 12.32
C LEU A 205 -0.13 10.15 12.80
N GLY A 206 1.16 10.18 12.47
CA GLY A 206 2.04 11.30 12.82
C GLY A 206 1.55 12.63 12.26
N LYS A 207 1.10 12.66 11.00
CA LYS A 207 0.47 13.84 10.40
C LYS A 207 -0.80 14.24 11.15
N TYR A 208 -1.69 13.30 11.43
CA TYR A 208 -2.94 13.55 12.15
C TYR A 208 -2.68 14.16 13.53
N TYR A 209 -1.83 13.53 14.35
CA TYR A 209 -1.52 14.03 15.69
C TYR A 209 -0.84 15.40 15.62
N GLY A 210 0.08 15.61 14.68
CA GLY A 210 0.73 16.91 14.48
C GLY A 210 -0.24 18.03 14.10
N MET A 211 -1.21 17.75 13.22
CA MET A 211 -2.27 18.70 12.86
C MET A 211 -3.21 19.04 14.03
N ASN A 212 -3.30 18.16 15.02
CA ASN A 212 -4.09 18.35 16.23
C ASN A 212 -3.27 18.80 17.45
N ASN A 213 -1.99 19.19 17.26
CA ASN A 213 -1.07 19.61 18.31
C ASN A 213 -0.80 18.54 19.41
N MET A 214 -1.00 17.27 19.08
CA MET A 214 -0.75 16.11 19.95
C MET A 214 0.70 15.65 19.80
N PHE A 215 1.65 16.49 20.24
CA PHE A 215 3.07 16.33 19.90
C PHE A 215 3.73 15.13 20.60
N ASP A 216 3.28 14.74 21.78
CA ASP A 216 3.78 13.55 22.47
C ASP A 216 3.40 12.27 21.71
N GLU A 217 2.19 12.22 21.15
CA GLU A 217 1.73 11.12 20.30
C GLU A 217 2.45 11.08 18.95
N VAL A 218 2.81 12.24 18.37
CA VAL A 218 3.71 12.31 17.21
C VAL A 218 5.04 11.64 17.54
N ILE A 219 5.61 11.97 18.70
CA ILE A 219 6.89 11.42 19.15
C ILE A 219 6.79 9.90 19.31
N GLU A 220 5.78 9.42 20.04
CA GLU A 220 5.56 8.00 20.26
C GLU A 220 5.44 7.23 18.93
N VAL A 221 4.56 7.69 18.03
CA VAL A 221 4.24 6.96 16.80
C VAL A 221 5.42 6.98 15.82
N CYS A 222 6.14 8.11 15.69
CA CYS A 222 7.31 8.19 14.82
C CYS A 222 8.47 7.35 15.34
N HIS A 223 8.67 7.24 16.66
CA HIS A 223 9.66 6.32 17.22
C HIS A 223 9.32 4.85 16.95
N LYS A 224 8.04 4.45 17.06
CA LYS A 224 7.59 3.11 16.63
C LYS A 224 7.89 2.86 15.15
N GLY A 225 7.67 3.85 14.29
CA GLY A 225 8.01 3.79 12.86
C GLY A 225 9.51 3.61 12.60
N ILE A 226 10.36 4.35 13.30
CA ILE A 226 11.82 4.24 13.18
C ILE A 226 12.31 2.87 13.66
N SER A 227 11.83 2.38 14.81
CA SER A 227 12.21 1.05 15.31
C SER A 227 11.86 -0.02 14.28
N ASN A 228 10.62 -0.03 13.79
CA ASN A 228 10.17 -0.97 12.78
C ASN A 228 11.02 -0.90 11.50
N ALA A 229 11.32 0.31 11.01
CA ALA A 229 12.16 0.50 9.83
C ALA A 229 13.57 -0.09 10.00
N MET A 230 14.17 0.04 11.19
CA MET A 230 15.50 -0.52 11.48
C MET A 230 15.43 -2.04 11.61
N ASP A 231 14.43 -2.57 12.33
CA ASP A 231 14.25 -4.00 12.55
C ASP A 231 13.98 -4.75 11.24
N SER A 232 13.14 -4.17 10.37
CA SER A 232 12.78 -4.76 9.07
C SER A 232 13.75 -4.39 7.95
N LYS A 233 14.75 -3.53 8.21
CA LYS A 233 15.66 -2.94 7.20
C LYS A 233 14.91 -2.25 6.05
N ASN A 234 13.73 -1.68 6.33
CA ASN A 234 12.93 -0.96 5.36
C ASN A 234 12.97 0.54 5.67
N LEU A 235 13.74 1.31 4.89
CA LEU A 235 13.91 2.75 5.10
C LEU A 235 12.77 3.60 4.48
N TYR A 236 11.69 2.97 4.03
CA TYR A 236 10.56 3.66 3.42
C TYR A 236 9.89 4.63 4.42
N CYS A 237 9.65 5.86 3.97
CA CYS A 237 9.07 6.96 4.75
C CYS A 237 9.90 7.45 5.95
N LEU A 238 11.15 7.00 6.12
CA LEU A 238 11.98 7.37 7.25
C LEU A 238 12.20 8.89 7.34
N GLU A 239 12.31 9.57 6.20
CA GLU A 239 12.38 11.02 6.10
C GLU A 239 11.18 11.74 6.74
N TYR A 240 9.97 11.17 6.64
CA TYR A 240 8.78 11.76 7.25
C TYR A 240 8.79 11.58 8.77
N PHE A 241 9.25 10.43 9.28
CA PHE A 241 9.33 10.21 10.73
C PHE A 241 10.28 11.21 11.39
N TYR A 242 11.46 11.42 10.80
CA TYR A 242 12.41 12.41 11.31
C TYR A 242 11.88 13.83 11.19
N TYR A 243 11.25 14.20 10.08
CA TYR A 243 10.68 15.52 9.91
C TYR A 243 9.55 15.81 10.91
N TYR A 244 8.65 14.85 11.15
CA TYR A 244 7.58 15.01 12.14
C TYR A 244 8.13 15.10 13.58
N LEU A 245 9.18 14.35 13.90
CA LEU A 245 9.89 14.50 15.18
C LEU A 245 10.51 15.89 15.31
N ALA A 246 11.15 16.41 14.26
CA ALA A 246 11.71 17.76 14.28
C ALA A 246 10.64 18.82 14.58
N ILE A 247 9.46 18.71 13.96
CA ILE A 247 8.32 19.60 14.24
C ILE A 247 7.87 19.46 15.69
N ALA A 248 7.64 18.24 16.18
CA ALA A 248 7.16 18.00 17.54
C ALA A 248 8.13 18.59 18.58
N TYR A 249 9.43 18.29 18.45
CA TYR A 249 10.44 18.83 19.37
C TYR A 249 10.63 20.34 19.27
N PHE A 250 10.44 20.94 18.08
CA PHE A 250 10.43 22.39 17.95
C PHE A 250 9.26 23.03 18.70
N ARG A 251 8.07 22.44 18.60
CA ARG A 251 6.85 22.91 19.29
C ARG A 251 6.92 22.74 20.81
N LEU A 252 7.68 21.74 21.27
CA LEU A 252 8.00 21.52 22.69
C LEU A 252 9.26 22.26 23.16
N GLU A 253 9.79 23.18 22.34
CA GLU A 253 10.98 24.00 22.63
C GLU A 253 12.27 23.20 22.92
N ASN A 254 12.31 21.92 22.54
CA ASN A 254 13.50 21.08 22.64
C ASN A 254 14.36 21.20 21.38
N TYR A 255 15.06 22.33 21.28
CA TYR A 255 15.85 22.68 20.10
C TYR A 255 17.01 21.72 19.82
N SER A 256 17.57 21.07 20.85
CA SER A 256 18.63 20.07 20.65
C SER A 256 18.12 18.84 19.90
N LEU A 257 16.95 18.32 20.27
CA LEU A 257 16.34 17.19 19.55
C LEU A 257 15.78 17.61 18.20
N ARG A 258 15.19 18.81 18.09
CA ARG A 258 14.82 19.39 16.79
C ARG A 258 15.99 19.34 15.81
N ASP A 259 17.14 19.91 16.18
CA ASP A 259 18.30 20.02 15.30
C ASP A 259 18.81 18.64 14.86
N LYS A 260 18.88 17.70 15.82
CA LYS A 260 19.20 16.30 15.53
C LYS A 260 18.27 15.71 14.47
N TYR A 261 16.96 15.93 14.58
CA TYR A 261 15.99 15.35 13.66
C TYR A 261 15.91 16.08 12.30
N ILE A 262 16.21 17.38 12.25
CA ILE A 262 16.44 18.10 10.99
C ILE A 262 17.63 17.47 10.25
N PHE A 263 18.76 17.26 10.94
CA PHE A 263 19.92 16.60 10.38
C PHE A 263 19.61 15.18 9.86
N LEU A 264 18.91 14.37 10.67
CA LEU A 264 18.53 13.01 10.25
C LEU A 264 17.57 13.00 9.05
N THR A 265 16.68 13.99 8.95
CA THR A 265 15.83 14.18 7.76
C THR A 265 16.69 14.44 6.54
N TYR A 266 17.70 15.32 6.64
CA TYR A 266 18.65 15.60 5.55
C TYR A 266 19.35 14.32 5.09
N SER A 267 19.89 13.55 6.04
CA SER A 267 20.58 12.30 5.72
C SER A 267 19.65 11.32 5.01
N ALA A 268 18.44 11.10 5.53
CA ALA A 268 17.47 10.17 4.96
C ALA A 268 17.07 10.53 3.52
N VAL A 269 16.84 11.82 3.24
CA VAL A 269 16.44 12.27 1.90
C VAL A 269 17.61 12.17 0.91
N ASN A 270 18.83 12.56 1.31
CA ASN A 270 19.99 12.49 0.41
C ASN A 270 20.41 11.07 0.07
N THR A 271 20.27 10.11 1.00
CA THR A 271 20.59 8.70 0.71
C THR A 271 19.73 8.12 -0.42
N ARG A 272 18.54 8.68 -0.68
CA ARG A 272 17.61 8.19 -1.73
C ARG A 272 17.94 8.71 -3.13
N ASN A 273 18.82 9.71 -3.27
CA ASN A 273 19.18 10.33 -4.54
C ASN A 273 17.95 10.81 -5.37
N ASP A 274 16.91 11.30 -4.70
CA ASP A 274 15.69 11.83 -5.31
C ASP A 274 15.64 13.35 -5.14
N GLN A 275 15.97 14.08 -6.22
CA GLN A 275 16.03 15.55 -6.20
C GLN A 275 14.67 16.20 -5.93
N LYS A 276 13.56 15.58 -6.39
CA LYS A 276 12.21 16.11 -6.14
C LYS A 276 11.89 16.03 -4.66
N MET A 277 12.21 14.90 -4.04
CA MET A 277 12.04 14.70 -2.60
C MET A 277 12.95 15.65 -1.79
N PHE A 278 14.20 15.82 -2.21
CA PHE A 278 15.11 16.80 -1.60
C PHE A 278 14.54 18.21 -1.61
N ASN A 279 14.13 18.70 -2.78
CA ASN A 279 13.57 20.05 -2.92
C ASN A 279 12.30 20.23 -2.08
N LYS A 280 11.45 19.19 -1.99
CA LYS A 280 10.26 19.19 -1.14
C LYS A 280 10.62 19.37 0.33
N PHE A 281 11.50 18.53 0.88
CA PHE A 281 11.87 18.62 2.29
C PHE A 281 12.66 19.87 2.62
N ASN A 282 13.51 20.36 1.71
CA ASN A 282 14.16 21.65 1.85
C ASN A 282 13.13 22.77 2.04
N THR A 283 12.15 22.86 1.13
CA THR A 283 11.09 23.88 1.21
C THR A 283 10.29 23.79 2.51
N LEU A 284 9.97 22.57 2.96
CA LEU A 284 9.23 22.35 4.21
C LEU A 284 10.04 22.81 5.43
N ILE A 285 11.31 22.41 5.52
CA ILE A 285 12.17 22.73 6.66
C ILE A 285 12.44 24.22 6.75
N GLU A 286 12.79 24.87 5.63
CA GLU A 286 13.04 26.31 5.64
C GLU A 286 11.78 27.09 6.07
N LYS A 287 10.61 26.66 5.59
CA LYS A 287 9.33 27.30 5.94
C LYS A 287 8.95 27.08 7.40
N ASP A 288 9.05 25.87 7.92
CA ASP A 288 8.49 25.54 9.23
C ASP A 288 9.39 25.93 10.40
N PHE A 289 10.70 26.02 10.17
CA PHE A 289 11.69 26.36 11.20
C PHE A 289 12.32 27.75 11.02
N ASP A 290 12.03 28.45 9.91
CA ASP A 290 12.62 29.75 9.57
C ASP A 290 14.16 29.72 9.54
N ILE A 291 14.72 28.67 8.94
CA ILE A 291 16.16 28.46 8.78
C ILE A 291 16.52 28.36 7.31
N LYS A 292 17.80 28.62 6.97
CA LYS A 292 18.37 28.21 5.68
C LYS A 292 19.00 26.83 5.82
N TYR A 293 18.47 25.84 5.09
CA TYR A 293 18.80 24.44 5.37
C TYR A 293 20.28 24.14 5.12
N ASP A 294 20.84 24.60 4.00
CA ASP A 294 22.27 24.40 3.66
C ASP A 294 23.20 24.99 4.72
N ARG A 295 22.83 26.17 5.24
CA ARG A 295 23.61 26.83 6.30
C ARG A 295 23.54 26.04 7.60
N PHE A 296 22.35 25.61 7.98
CA PHE A 296 22.13 24.78 9.16
C PHE A 296 22.99 23.51 9.11
N MET A 297 23.04 22.82 7.96
CA MET A 297 23.80 21.59 7.81
C MET A 297 25.31 21.80 7.96
N ASN A 298 25.85 22.89 7.43
CA ASN A 298 27.26 23.25 7.59
C ASN A 298 27.60 23.52 9.06
N GLU A 299 26.76 24.30 9.75
CA GLU A 299 26.97 24.64 11.17
C GLU A 299 26.85 23.40 12.07
N TYR A 300 25.87 22.53 11.81
CA TYR A 300 25.67 21.30 12.57
C TYR A 300 26.85 20.33 12.43
N ASN A 301 27.38 20.16 11.21
CA ASN A 301 28.53 19.28 10.97
C ASN A 301 29.78 19.77 11.71
N ILE A 302 30.09 21.08 11.68
CA ILE A 302 31.25 21.67 12.39
C ILE A 302 31.15 21.47 13.90
N LYS A 303 29.95 21.47 14.46
CA LYS A 303 29.72 21.36 15.90
C LYS A 303 29.86 19.93 16.44
N HIS A 304 29.65 18.93 15.58
CA HIS A 304 29.50 17.53 15.99
C HIS A 304 30.52 16.57 15.37
N PHE A 305 31.37 17.06 14.45
CA PHE A 305 32.50 16.34 13.84
C PHE A 305 33.75 17.24 13.82
#